data_AF-A0A948N956-F1
#
_entry.id   AF-A0A948N956-F1
#
_cell.length_a   1.000
_cell.length_b   1.000
_cell.length_c   1.000
_cell.angle_alpha   90.00
_cell.angle_beta   90.00
_cell.angle_gamma   90.00
#
_symmetry.space_group_name_H-M   'P 1'
#
loop_
_entity.id
_entity.type
_entity.pdbx_description
1 polymer ?
#
loop_
_entity_poly.entity_id
_entity_poly.type
_entity_poly.pdbx_seq_one_letter_code
_entity_poly.pdbx_strand_id
1 'polypeptide(L)'
;MGTLGRAVLFIQERHGPVSHQKRFRLMEPYDYKRWDEDPTQRVEYTIVSAATVPFSGPETYIFRANEKFEVEEWLEMPGSFQGELDHERALTEGGFVCINAKPVEQAPETPTEGEAT
;
A
#
# COMPACT_ATOMS: atom_id res chain seq x y z
N MET A 1 1.39 -19.09 -20.24
CA MET A 1 2.48 -19.00 -19.24
C MET A 1 2.11 -17.87 -18.29
N GLY A 2 1.65 -18.19 -17.07
CA GLY A 2 1.33 -17.17 -16.09
C GLY A 2 2.61 -16.65 -15.47
N THR A 3 2.88 -15.35 -15.62
CA THR A 3 3.96 -14.69 -14.88
C THR A 3 3.57 -14.74 -13.41
N LEU A 4 4.37 -15.42 -12.59
CA LEU A 4 4.23 -15.32 -11.13
C LEU A 4 4.46 -13.85 -10.75
N GLY A 5 3.56 -13.27 -9.97
CA GLY A 5 3.71 -11.88 -9.49
C GLY A 5 4.99 -11.72 -8.66
N ARG A 6 5.50 -10.49 -8.57
CA ARG A 6 6.73 -10.17 -7.84
C ARG A 6 6.50 -10.29 -6.34
N ALA A 7 7.33 -11.05 -5.64
CA ALA A 7 7.16 -11.27 -4.21
C ALA A 7 7.48 -9.99 -3.40
N VAL A 8 6.64 -9.69 -2.41
CA VAL A 8 6.83 -8.58 -1.45
C VAL A 8 6.62 -9.05 -0.02
N LEU A 9 7.49 -8.57 0.88
CA LEU A 9 7.45 -8.89 2.30
C LEU A 9 6.85 -7.71 3.08
N PHE A 10 5.75 -7.93 3.78
CA PHE A 10 5.23 -6.99 4.77
C PHE A 10 6.25 -6.78 5.89
N ILE A 11 6.52 -5.52 6.20
CA ILE A 11 7.50 -5.13 7.21
C ILE A 11 6.81 -4.53 8.44
N GLN A 12 5.93 -3.55 8.24
CA GLN A 12 5.27 -2.82 9.32
C GLN A 12 4.08 -2.00 8.79
N GLU A 13 3.23 -1.54 9.70
CA GLU A 13 2.07 -0.69 9.39
C GLU A 13 1.96 0.53 10.31
N ARG A 14 1.20 1.53 9.85
CA ARG A 14 0.84 2.74 10.61
C ARG A 14 -0.62 3.04 10.39
N HIS A 15 -1.31 3.40 11.48
CA HIS A 15 -2.69 3.83 11.45
C HIS A 15 -2.77 5.32 11.75
N GLY A 16 -3.49 6.04 10.92
CA GLY A 16 -3.89 7.42 11.14
C GLY A 16 -5.42 7.56 11.11
N PRO A 17 -5.96 8.72 11.47
CA PRO A 17 -7.42 8.93 11.55
C PRO A 17 -8.15 8.71 10.22
N VAL A 18 -7.46 8.94 9.10
CA VAL A 18 -8.02 8.87 7.75
C VAL A 18 -7.23 7.95 6.82
N SER A 19 -6.24 7.22 7.34
CA SER A 19 -5.42 6.32 6.51
C SER A 19 -4.86 5.13 7.27
N HIS A 20 -4.67 4.03 6.56
CA HIS A 20 -3.91 2.86 6.99
C HIS A 20 -2.80 2.60 5.98
N GLN A 21 -1.56 2.63 6.45
CA GLN A 21 -0.38 2.48 5.61
C GLN A 21 0.34 1.19 5.97
N LYS A 22 0.76 0.43 4.97
CA LYS A 22 1.59 -0.77 5.12
C LYS A 22 2.86 -0.61 4.31
N ARG A 23 4.01 -0.86 4.91
CA ARG A 23 5.31 -0.86 4.22
C ARG A 23 5.72 -2.28 3.88
N PHE A 24 6.15 -2.46 2.63
CA PHE A 24 6.67 -3.71 2.11
C PHE A 24 8.10 -3.55 1.61
N ARG A 25 8.88 -4.64 1.68
CA ARG A 25 10.14 -4.79 0.96
C ARG A 25 9.91 -5.62 -0.29
N LEU A 26 10.39 -5.15 -1.44
CA LEU A 26 10.37 -5.90 -2.68
C LEU A 26 11.49 -6.94 -2.65
N MET A 27 11.16 -8.22 -2.87
CA MET A 27 12.16 -9.30 -2.85
C MET A 27 13.10 -9.23 -4.06
N GLU A 28 12.56 -8.80 -5.19
CA GLU A 28 13.30 -8.38 -6.36
C GLU A 28 13.07 -6.87 -6.52
N PRO A 29 14.14 -6.05 -6.52
CA PRO A 29 13.94 -4.61 -6.67
C PRO A 29 13.25 -4.29 -7.99
N TYR A 30 12.32 -3.34 -7.93
CA TYR A 30 11.49 -2.97 -9.06
C TYR A 30 12.10 -1.77 -9.78
N ASP A 31 12.39 -1.95 -11.06
CA ASP A 31 12.90 -0.91 -11.93
C ASP A 31 11.74 0.03 -12.31
N TYR A 32 11.69 1.19 -11.65
CA TYR A 32 10.69 2.22 -11.87
C TYR A 32 11.27 3.33 -12.73
N LYS A 33 10.64 3.58 -13.87
CA LYS A 33 11.06 4.63 -14.79
C LYS A 33 9.95 5.65 -14.95
N ARG A 34 10.25 6.88 -14.57
CA ARG A 34 9.46 8.05 -14.94
C ARG A 34 9.78 8.43 -16.39
N TRP A 35 8.80 8.97 -17.12
CA TRP A 35 8.93 9.22 -18.56
C TRP A 35 9.97 10.30 -18.91
N ASP A 36 10.26 11.21 -18.00
CA ASP A 36 11.22 12.33 -18.10
C ASP A 36 12.55 12.07 -17.38
N GLU A 37 12.74 10.90 -16.76
CA GLU A 37 13.95 10.59 -15.99
C GLU A 37 14.79 9.46 -16.60
N ASP A 38 16.11 9.72 -16.64
CA ASP A 38 17.17 8.76 -16.90
C ASP A 38 18.24 8.97 -15.81
N PRO A 39 18.62 7.94 -15.02
CA PRO A 39 18.31 6.52 -15.18
C PRO A 39 17.04 6.04 -14.48
N THR A 40 16.59 4.84 -14.88
CA THR A 40 15.59 4.05 -14.15
C THR A 40 15.98 3.91 -12.68
N GLN A 41 15.03 4.18 -11.79
CA GLN A 41 15.25 4.15 -10.35
C GLN A 41 14.91 2.77 -9.79
N ARG A 42 15.80 2.23 -8.95
CA ARG A 42 15.62 0.92 -8.34
C ARG A 42 14.84 1.05 -7.04
N VAL A 43 13.64 0.46 -6.99
CA VAL A 43 12.76 0.50 -5.83
C VAL A 43 12.98 -0.75 -4.98
N GLU A 44 13.30 -0.58 -3.70
CA GLU A 44 13.45 -1.69 -2.75
C GLU A 44 12.31 -1.76 -1.72
N TYR A 45 11.68 -0.62 -1.42
CA TYR A 45 10.57 -0.54 -0.50
C TYR A 45 9.40 0.20 -1.12
N THR A 46 8.20 -0.19 -0.73
CA THR A 46 6.97 0.49 -1.11
C THR A 46 6.07 0.67 0.10
N ILE A 47 5.28 1.73 0.09
CA ILE A 47 4.17 1.96 1.02
C ILE A 47 2.88 1.83 0.23
N VAL A 48 1.98 0.98 0.71
CA VAL A 48 0.60 0.95 0.25
C VAL A 48 -0.24 1.71 1.27
N SER A 49 -0.90 2.77 0.83
CA SER A 49 -1.69 3.68 1.67
C SER A 49 -3.15 3.62 1.26
N ALA A 50 -3.99 2.99 2.07
CA ALA A 50 -5.43 3.05 1.95
C ALA A 50 -5.93 4.26 2.76
N ALA A 51 -6.50 5.26 2.09
CA ALA A 51 -6.90 6.52 2.72
C ALA A 51 -8.28 6.98 2.25
N THR A 52 -9.02 7.64 3.14
CA THR A 52 -10.21 8.42 2.74
C THR A 52 -9.77 9.85 2.46
N VAL A 53 -9.75 10.20 1.18
CA VAL A 53 -9.25 11.49 0.69
C VAL A 53 -10.41 12.49 0.57
N PRO A 54 -10.23 13.76 0.98
CA PRO A 54 -11.26 14.77 0.80
C PRO A 54 -11.69 14.90 -0.65
N PHE A 55 -13.01 15.01 -0.89
CA PHE A 55 -13.66 15.22 -2.19
C PHE A 55 -13.66 14.03 -3.18
N SER A 56 -12.73 13.09 -3.06
CA SER A 56 -12.64 11.90 -3.92
C SER A 56 -13.04 10.59 -3.24
N GLY A 57 -13.03 10.55 -1.91
CA GLY A 57 -13.49 9.38 -1.14
C GLY A 57 -12.38 8.35 -0.89
N PRO A 58 -12.72 7.05 -0.80
CA PRO A 58 -11.74 5.99 -0.56
C PRO A 58 -10.77 5.83 -1.73
N GLU A 59 -9.47 5.78 -1.44
CA GLU A 59 -8.42 5.54 -2.42
C GLU A 59 -7.33 4.65 -1.82
N THR A 60 -6.68 3.84 -2.66
CA THR A 60 -5.52 3.04 -2.28
C THR A 60 -4.35 3.35 -3.21
N TYR A 61 -3.26 3.84 -2.64
CA TYR A 61 -2.07 4.23 -3.39
C TYR A 61 -0.89 3.33 -3.09
N ILE A 62 -0.02 3.15 -4.08
CA ILE A 62 1.29 2.53 -3.92
C ILE A 62 2.34 3.58 -4.23
N PHE A 63 3.20 3.86 -3.26
CA PHE A 63 4.31 4.79 -3.43
C PHE A 63 5.64 4.11 -3.20
N ARG A 64 6.67 4.61 -3.87
CA ARG A 64 8.04 4.26 -3.55
C ARG A 64 8.40 4.80 -2.17
N ALA A 65 9.13 4.00 -1.40
CA ALA A 65 9.49 4.31 -0.04
C ALA A 65 10.92 3.91 0.29
N ASN A 66 11.38 4.37 1.45
CA ASN A 66 12.67 3.98 2.02
C ASN A 66 12.51 3.02 3.21
N GLU A 67 13.65 2.53 3.72
CA GLU A 67 13.75 1.66 4.90
C GLU A 67 13.30 2.32 6.22
N LYS A 68 12.92 3.61 6.20
CA LYS A 68 12.41 4.37 7.37
C LYS A 68 10.89 4.58 7.35
N PHE A 69 10.19 4.05 6.33
CA PHE A 69 8.73 4.19 6.18
C PHE A 69 8.37 5.64 5.88
N GLU A 70 9.12 6.23 4.96
CA GLU A 70 8.88 7.53 4.38
C GLU A 70 8.71 7.34 2.88
N VAL A 71 7.77 8.08 2.30
CA VAL A 71 7.60 8.16 0.84
C VAL A 71 8.80 8.93 0.28
N GLU A 72 9.53 8.32 -0.65
CA GLU A 72 10.65 9.00 -1.32
C GLU A 72 10.16 9.86 -2.48
N GLU A 73 9.09 9.44 -3.12
CA GLU A 73 8.50 10.08 -4.29
C GLU A 73 6.98 9.92 -4.28
N TRP A 74 6.27 11.03 -4.44
CA TRP A 74 4.80 11.08 -4.46
C TRP A 74 4.22 10.76 -5.84
N LEU A 75 4.93 10.00 -6.65
CA LEU A 75 4.45 9.49 -7.92
C LEU A 75 3.97 8.05 -7.71
N GLU A 76 2.71 7.82 -8.03
CA GLU A 76 2.07 6.52 -7.83
C GLU A 76 2.72 5.43 -8.68
N MET A 77 2.89 4.27 -8.06
CA MET A 77 3.27 3.03 -8.72
C MET A 77 2.01 2.33 -9.26
N PRO A 78 2.16 1.44 -10.26
CA PRO A 78 1.05 0.64 -10.79
C PRO A 78 0.32 -0.15 -9.69
N GLY A 79 -1.00 -0.24 -9.81
CA GLY A 79 -1.88 -0.89 -8.82
C GLY A 79 -2.60 0.09 -7.89
N SER A 80 -2.25 1.38 -7.93
CA SER A 80 -3.03 2.42 -7.24
C SER A 80 -4.42 2.57 -7.90
N PHE A 81 -5.47 2.75 -7.08
CA PHE A 81 -6.84 2.88 -7.58
C PHE A 81 -7.74 3.70 -6.63
N GLN A 82 -8.86 4.17 -7.17
CA GLN A 82 -9.92 4.86 -6.43
C GLN A 82 -11.12 3.93 -6.18
N GLY A 83 -11.83 4.17 -5.08
CA GLY A 83 -13.12 3.55 -4.76
C GLY A 83 -13.11 2.61 -3.54
N GLU A 84 -11.95 2.10 -3.11
CA GLU A 84 -11.87 1.14 -1.99
C GLU A 84 -10.58 1.32 -1.16
N LEU A 85 -10.57 0.75 0.05
CA LEU A 85 -9.46 0.74 1.00
C LEU A 85 -8.83 -0.66 1.08
N ASP A 86 -8.17 -1.11 0.01
CA ASP A 86 -7.72 -2.50 -0.11
C ASP A 86 -6.25 -2.60 -0.57
N HIS A 87 -5.36 -2.82 0.41
CA HIS A 87 -3.93 -2.98 0.16
C HIS A 87 -3.59 -4.20 -0.69
N GLU A 88 -4.31 -5.31 -0.52
CA GLU A 88 -3.99 -6.58 -1.18
C GLU A 88 -4.39 -6.52 -2.64
N ARG A 89 -5.54 -5.93 -2.94
CA ARG A 89 -5.97 -5.63 -4.30
C ARG A 89 -4.96 -4.73 -5.00
N ALA A 90 -4.52 -3.64 -4.34
CA ALA A 90 -3.56 -2.73 -4.94
C ALA A 90 -2.25 -3.46 -5.30
N LEU A 91 -1.71 -4.26 -4.37
CA LEU A 91 -0.53 -5.09 -4.64
C LEU A 91 -0.76 -6.04 -5.81
N THR A 92 -1.89 -6.72 -5.84
CA THR A 92 -2.24 -7.70 -6.89
C THR A 92 -2.33 -7.03 -8.26
N GLU A 93 -3.02 -5.89 -8.37
CA GLU A 93 -3.13 -5.11 -9.60
C GLU A 93 -1.79 -4.50 -10.02
N GLY A 94 -0.91 -4.18 -9.06
CA GLY A 94 0.48 -3.78 -9.29
C GLY A 94 1.41 -4.92 -9.72
N GLY A 95 0.91 -6.16 -9.76
CA GLY A 95 1.67 -7.35 -10.12
C GLY A 95 2.57 -7.88 -9.00
N PHE A 96 2.24 -7.58 -7.74
CA PHE A 96 2.93 -8.03 -6.55
C PHE A 96 2.16 -9.13 -5.81
N VAL A 97 2.89 -10.00 -5.10
CA VAL A 97 2.34 -11.07 -4.26
C VAL A 97 2.91 -10.94 -2.86
N CYS A 98 2.07 -10.74 -1.85
CA CYS A 98 2.53 -10.65 -0.47
C CYS A 98 2.80 -12.04 0.12
N ILE A 99 4.02 -12.29 0.58
CA ILE A 99 4.46 -13.63 1.04
C ILE A 99 4.29 -13.86 2.56
N ASN A 100 3.84 -12.87 3.31
CA ASN A 100 3.69 -12.93 4.77
C ASN A 100 2.58 -11.99 5.29
N ALA A 101 1.52 -11.79 4.53
CA ALA A 101 0.35 -11.06 5.02
C ALA A 101 -0.10 -11.73 6.33
N LYS A 102 0.10 -11.07 7.47
CA LYS A 102 -0.58 -11.51 8.69
C LYS A 102 -2.07 -11.47 8.38
N PRO A 103 -2.86 -12.49 8.75
CA PRO A 103 -4.31 -12.42 8.60
C PRO A 103 -4.80 -11.14 9.29
N VAL A 104 -5.71 -10.42 8.63
CA VAL A 104 -6.42 -9.30 9.24
C VAL A 104 -7.19 -9.86 10.44
N GLU A 105 -6.64 -9.72 11.64
CA GLU A 105 -7.42 -9.93 12.85
C GLU A 105 -8.37 -8.71 12.93
N GLN A 106 -9.61 -8.89 12.47
CA GLN A 106 -10.66 -7.90 12.58
C GLN A 106 -10.81 -7.55 14.07
N ALA A 107 -10.44 -6.32 14.44
CA ALA A 107 -10.75 -5.81 15.77
C ALA A 107 -12.29 -5.77 15.91
N PRO A 108 -12.85 -6.25 17.03
CA PRO A 108 -14.29 -6.23 17.24
C PRO A 108 -14.79 -4.78 17.22
N GLU A 109 -15.91 -4.58 16.53
CA GLU A 109 -16.64 -3.32 16.45
C GLU A 109 -16.89 -2.76 17.85
N THR A 110 -16.57 -1.48 18.05
CA THR A 110 -16.82 -0.76 19.30
C THR A 110 -18.29 -0.90 19.70
N PRO A 111 -18.63 -1.26 20.96
CA PRO A 111 -20.00 -1.13 21.40
C PRO A 111 -20.39 0.35 21.35
N THR A 112 -21.49 0.63 20.67
CA THR A 112 -22.16 1.92 20.73
C THR A 112 -22.72 2.06 22.14
N GLU A 113 -22.06 2.80 23.01
CA GLU A 113 -22.69 3.30 24.23
C GLU A 113 -23.66 4.42 23.85
N GLY A 114 -24.87 4.00 23.47
CA GLY A 114 -26.07 4.73 23.82
C GLY A 114 -26.68 4.02 25.02
N GLU A 115 -26.77 4.69 26.15
CA GLU A 115 -27.95 4.60 26.99
C GLU A 115 -28.08 5.85 27.84
N ALA A 116 -29.13 6.60 27.53
CA ALA A 116 -29.70 7.60 28.38
C ALA A 116 -30.39 6.90 29.57
N THR A 117 -30.14 7.37 30.79
CA THR A 117 -31.19 7.66 31.78
C THR A 117 -30.62 8.53 32.90
#